data_AF-A0A1W2CL76-F1
#
_entry.id   AF-A0A1W2CL76-F1
#
_cell.length_a   1.000
_cell.length_b   1.000
_cell.length_c   1.000
_cell.angle_alpha   90.00
_cell.angle_beta   90.00
_cell.angle_gamma   90.00
#
_symmetry.space_group_name_H-M   'P 1'
#
loop_
_entity.id
_entity.type
_entity.pdbx_description
1 polymer ?
#
loop_
_entity_poly.entity_id
_entity_poly.type
_entity_poly.pdbx_seq_one_letter_code
_entity_poly.pdbx_strand_id
1 'polypeptide(L)'
;MNKQLLCLRCSETMRYVKNEKLQLGQAGWILGTLPNLLSGAMEVAVYVCPVCGKIELFQSQSDNCSEGIAQKKCPVCGKSHDLDDPVCPFCRHKYYE
;
A
#
# COMPACT_ATOMS: atom_id res chain seq x y z
N MET A 1 -9.76 -7.35 -0.70
CA MET A 1 -9.63 -8.29 -1.83
C MET A 1 -8.25 -8.94 -1.76
N ASN A 2 -8.15 -10.21 -1.35
CA ASN A 2 -6.88 -10.94 -1.28
C ASN A 2 -6.49 -11.35 -2.70
N LYS A 3 -5.75 -10.50 -3.42
CA LYS A 3 -5.15 -10.88 -4.70
C LYS A 3 -4.08 -11.95 -4.41
N GLN A 4 -4.20 -13.11 -5.06
CA GLN A 4 -3.14 -14.12 -5.03
C GLN A 4 -1.91 -13.57 -5.73
N LEU A 5 -0.74 -13.65 -5.08
CA LEU A 5 0.53 -13.17 -5.61
C LEU A 5 1.26 -14.33 -6.29
N LEU A 6 1.62 -14.17 -7.56
CA LEU A 6 2.40 -15.17 -8.31
C LEU A 6 3.88 -14.79 -8.33
N CYS A 7 4.75 -15.77 -8.15
CA CYS A 7 6.19 -15.58 -8.20
C CYS A 7 6.63 -15.26 -9.63
N LEU A 8 7.20 -14.09 -9.87
CA LEU A 8 7.67 -13.70 -11.20
C LEU A 8 8.81 -14.57 -11.78
N ARG A 9 9.43 -15.45 -10.96
CA ARG A 9 10.51 -16.34 -11.40
C ARG A 9 10.03 -17.72 -11.86
N CYS A 10 8.99 -18.27 -11.26
CA CYS A 10 8.53 -19.64 -11.51
C CYS A 10 7.00 -19.78 -11.62
N SER A 11 6.29 -18.65 -11.58
CA SER A 11 4.82 -18.55 -11.63
C SER A 11 4.05 -19.25 -10.51
N GLU A 12 4.74 -19.78 -9.50
CA GLU A 12 4.10 -20.41 -8.33
C GLU A 12 3.46 -19.37 -7.40
N THR A 13 2.37 -19.74 -6.72
CA THR A 13 1.71 -18.88 -5.74
C THR A 13 2.64 -18.63 -4.55
N MET A 14 2.86 -17.35 -4.24
CA MET A 14 3.67 -16.92 -3.10
C MET A 14 2.88 -17.01 -1.80
N ARG A 15 3.56 -17.42 -0.73
CA ARG A 15 2.99 -17.54 0.61
C ARG A 15 3.31 -16.29 1.43
N TYR A 16 2.29 -15.66 2.00
CA TYR A 16 2.47 -14.65 3.05
C TYR A 16 3.13 -15.29 4.27
N VAL A 17 4.17 -14.65 4.80
CA VAL A 17 4.88 -15.14 5.99
C VAL A 17 4.52 -14.30 7.21
N LYS A 18 4.78 -12.99 7.16
CA LYS A 18 4.54 -12.05 8.26
C LYS A 18 4.70 -10.61 7.80
N ASN A 19 4.24 -9.68 8.63
CA ASN A 19 4.70 -8.30 8.59
C ASN A 19 5.94 -8.18 9.47
N GLU A 20 6.94 -7.43 9.00
CA GLU A 20 8.19 -7.20 9.71
C GLU A 20 8.59 -5.73 9.62
N LYS A 21 9.22 -5.21 10.68
CA LYS A 21 9.77 -3.85 10.69
C LYS A 21 11.19 -3.86 10.13
N LEU A 22 11.35 -3.39 8.89
CA LEU A 22 12.66 -3.14 8.32
C LEU A 22 13.22 -1.82 8.86
N GLN A 23 14.36 -1.91 9.53
CA GLN A 23 15.10 -0.75 10.01
C GLN A 23 15.73 -0.03 8.82
N LEU A 24 15.46 1.27 8.67
CA LEU A 24 15.96 2.08 7.55
C LEU A 24 17.38 2.64 7.81
N GLY A 25 17.89 2.50 9.04
CA GLY A 25 19.21 2.98 9.41
C GLY A 25 20.35 2.09 8.87
N GLN A 26 21.43 2.72 8.39
CA GLN A 26 22.69 2.03 8.14
C GLN A 26 23.48 1.95 9.45
N ALA A 27 23.92 0.74 9.82
CA ALA A 27 24.81 0.56 10.96
C ALA A 27 26.17 1.19 10.65
N GLY A 28 26.52 2.27 11.34
CA GLY A 28 27.82 2.93 11.21
C GLY A 28 28.87 2.29 12.11
N TRP A 29 30.10 2.15 11.62
CA TRP A 29 31.21 1.52 12.36
C TRP A 29 31.57 2.26 13.66
N ILE A 30 31.35 3.59 13.73
CA ILE A 30 31.83 4.44 14.83
C ILE A 30 30.80 4.60 15.96
N LEU A 31 29.50 4.59 15.65
CA LEU A 31 28.41 4.81 16.63
C LEU A 31 27.47 3.59 16.79
N GLY A 32 27.76 2.48 16.12
CA GLY A 32 26.92 1.28 16.17
C GLY A 32 25.50 1.53 15.66
N THR A 33 24.50 1.12 16.44
CA THR A 33 23.06 1.19 16.09
C THR A 33 22.37 2.49 16.53
N LEU A 34 23.08 3.45 17.12
CA LEU A 34 22.50 4.75 17.52
C LEU A 34 21.75 5.48 16.38
N PRO A 35 22.24 5.50 15.11
CA PRO A 35 21.46 6.07 14.01
C PRO A 35 20.18 5.27 13.69
N ASN A 36 20.11 3.97 13.97
CA ASN A 36 18.92 3.15 13.71
C ASN A 36 17.72 3.57 14.56
N LEU A 37 17.96 4.17 15.73
CA LEU A 37 16.88 4.61 16.63
C LEU A 37 16.17 5.88 16.11
N LEU A 38 16.85 6.66 15.26
CA LEU A 38 16.37 7.93 14.69
C LEU A 38 15.86 7.78 13.24
N SER A 39 16.28 6.74 12.52
CA SER A 39 15.93 6.55 11.10
C SER A 39 14.54 5.97 10.83
N GLY A 40 13.78 5.64 11.88
CA GLY A 40 12.46 5.02 11.74
C GLY A 40 12.52 3.59 11.19
N ALA A 41 11.38 2.92 11.22
CA ALA A 41 11.22 1.56 10.72
C ALA A 41 10.01 1.47 9.78
N MET A 42 10.19 0.83 8.64
CA MET A 42 9.13 0.59 7.67
C MET A 42 8.54 -0.80 7.92
N GLU A 43 7.24 -0.88 8.19
CA GLU A 43 6.56 -2.16 8.25
C GLU A 43 6.29 -2.66 6.82
N VAL A 44 6.70 -3.89 6.56
CA VAL A 44 6.55 -4.54 5.26
C VAL A 44 5.90 -5.91 5.42
N ALA A 45 5.01 -6.25 4.50
CA ALA A 45 4.50 -7.59 4.34
C ALA A 45 5.50 -8.43 3.54
N VAL A 46 5.91 -9.57 4.10
CA VAL A 46 6.89 -10.48 3.51
C VAL A 46 6.18 -11.67 2.87
N TYR A 47 6.44 -11.88 1.58
CA TYR A 47 5.97 -13.04 0.82
C TYR A 47 7.15 -13.87 0.35
N VAL A 48 7.02 -15.20 0.41
CA VAL A 48 8.07 -16.14 -0.01
C VAL A 48 7.51 -17.18 -0.97
N CYS A 49 8.21 -17.40 -2.09
CA CYS A 49 7.91 -18.47 -3.02
C CYS A 49 8.39 -19.81 -2.44
N PRO A 50 7.51 -20.82 -2.29
CA PRO A 50 7.89 -22.10 -1.69
C PRO A 50 8.80 -22.95 -2.58
N VAL A 51 8.84 -22.69 -3.90
CA VAL A 51 9.59 -23.50 -4.87
C VAL A 51 11.01 -22.97 -5.08
N CYS A 52 11.16 -21.67 -5.34
CA CYS A 52 12.46 -21.09 -5.69
C CYS A 52 13.06 -20.18 -4.59
N GLY A 53 12.35 -19.98 -3.48
CA GLY A 53 12.81 -19.15 -2.37
C GLY A 53 12.82 -17.64 -2.63
N LYS A 54 12.29 -17.16 -3.77
CA LYS A 54 12.17 -15.72 -4.05
C LYS A 54 11.35 -15.04 -2.94
N ILE A 55 11.87 -13.92 -2.43
CA ILE A 55 11.21 -13.07 -1.45
C ILE A 55 10.69 -11.81 -2.14
N GLU A 56 9.48 -11.38 -1.78
CA GLU A 56 8.93 -10.08 -2.15
C GLU A 56 8.49 -9.33 -0.89
N LEU A 57 8.79 -8.04 -0.86
CA LEU A 57 8.51 -7.14 0.24
C LEU A 57 7.54 -6.07 -0.27
N PHE A 58 6.40 -5.95 0.39
CA PHE A 58 5.41 -4.91 0.10
C PHE A 58 5.32 -3.99 1.29
N GLN A 59 5.24 -2.68 1.07
CA GLN A 59 4.88 -1.76 2.14
C GLN A 59 3.58 -2.24 2.77
N SER A 60 3.57 -2.51 4.07
CA SER A 60 2.31 -2.77 4.75
C SER A 60 1.55 -1.45 4.66
N GLN A 61 0.38 -1.47 4.03
CA GLN A 61 -0.55 -0.36 4.19
C GLN A 61 -0.88 -0.32 5.68
N SER A 62 -0.20 0.54 6.44
CA SER A 62 -0.92 1.24 7.48
C SER A 62 -2.04 1.96 6.75
N ASP A 63 -3.25 1.97 7.28
CA ASP A 63 -4.44 2.60 6.69
C ASP A 63 -4.30 4.15 6.51
N ASN A 64 -3.08 4.66 6.44
CA ASN A 64 -2.68 6.05 6.26
C ASN A 64 -2.23 6.39 4.83
N CYS A 65 -2.58 5.57 3.84
CA CYS A 65 -2.74 6.04 2.46
C CYS A 65 -4.22 6.34 2.18
N SER A 66 -4.82 7.17 3.03
CA SER A 66 -6.02 7.93 2.68
C SER A 66 -5.65 9.38 2.32
N GLU A 67 -4.63 9.55 1.46
CA GLU A 67 -4.61 10.72 0.55
C GLU A 67 -5.60 10.52 -0.62
N GLY A 68 -6.67 9.76 -0.40
CA GLY A 68 -7.80 9.74 -1.30
C GLY A 68 -8.60 11.00 -1.05
N ILE A 69 -8.69 11.88 -2.05
CA ILE A 69 -9.64 13.00 -2.06
C ILE A 69 -11.00 12.46 -1.60
N ALA A 70 -11.64 13.17 -0.66
CA ALA A 70 -12.93 12.79 -0.12
C ALA A 70 -13.90 12.43 -1.27
N GLN A 71 -14.60 11.30 -1.17
CA GLN A 71 -15.52 10.84 -2.22
C GLN A 71 -16.97 11.20 -1.86
N LYS A 72 -17.77 11.63 -2.83
CA LYS A 72 -19.24 11.78 -2.71
C LYS A 72 -19.97 10.78 -3.61
N LYS A 73 -21.15 10.33 -3.18
CA LYS A 73 -22.05 9.52 -4.00
C LYS A 73 -23.00 10.43 -4.76
N CYS A 74 -23.05 10.31 -6.09
CA CYS A 74 -23.97 11.08 -6.90
C CYS A 74 -25.43 10.71 -6.56
N PRO A 75 -26.32 11.68 -6.25
CA PRO A 75 -27.72 11.40 -5.93
C PRO A 75 -28.54 10.91 -7.14
N VAL A 76 -28.08 11.18 -8.37
CA VAL A 76 -28.78 10.81 -9.60
C VAL A 76 -28.39 9.42 -10.09
N CYS A 77 -27.08 9.15 -10.23
CA CYS A 77 -26.61 7.88 -10.79
C CYS A 77 -26.07 6.88 -9.76
N GLY A 78 -25.90 7.30 -8.50
CA GLY A 78 -25.45 6.44 -7.41
C GLY A 78 -23.97 6.05 -7.43
N LYS A 79 -23.17 6.51 -8.41
CA LYS A 79 -21.73 6.25 -8.47
C LYS A 79 -20.95 7.20 -7.56
N SER A 80 -19.87 6.71 -6.96
CA SER A 80 -18.95 7.51 -6.14
C SER A 80 -17.86 8.15 -7.01
N HIS A 81 -17.50 9.39 -6.71
CA HIS A 81 -16.40 10.14 -7.32
C HIS A 81 -15.90 11.25 -6.38
N ASP A 82 -14.84 11.94 -6.76
CA ASP A 82 -14.16 12.98 -5.97
C ASP A 82 -15.13 14.14 -5.60
N LEU A 83 -15.05 14.62 -4.35
CA LEU A 83 -15.91 15.66 -3.80
C LEU A 83 -15.80 16.98 -4.57
N ASP A 84 -14.60 17.28 -5.09
CA ASP A 84 -14.24 18.56 -5.71
C ASP A 84 -14.79 18.72 -7.14
N ASP A 85 -15.30 17.64 -7.74
CA ASP A 85 -15.91 17.69 -9.06
C ASP A 85 -17.19 18.57 -9.03
N PRO A 86 -17.27 19.66 -9.81
CA PRO A 86 -18.46 20.52 -9.89
C PRO A 86 -19.64 19.81 -10.57
N VAL A 87 -19.36 18.74 -11.32
CA VAL A 87 -20.32 17.96 -12.09
C VAL A 87 -19.99 16.48 -11.97
N CYS A 88 -20.99 15.60 -11.88
CA CYS A 88 -20.76 14.16 -11.85
C CYS A 88 -20.12 13.67 -13.16
N PRO A 89 -18.96 12.99 -13.12
CA PRO A 89 -18.25 12.54 -14.32
C PRO A 89 -19.00 11.44 -15.10
N PHE A 90 -20.00 10.79 -14.47
CA PHE A 90 -20.74 9.69 -15.07
C PHE A 90 -22.08 10.10 -15.69
N CYS A 91 -22.82 11.01 -15.04
CA CYS A 91 -24.17 11.40 -15.49
C CYS A 91 -24.32 12.91 -15.76
N ARG A 92 -23.26 13.69 -15.57
CA ARG A 92 -23.22 15.14 -15.80
C ARG A 92 -24.17 15.97 -14.91
N HIS A 93 -24.62 15.41 -13.78
CA HIS A 93 -25.39 16.17 -12.79
C HIS A 93 -24.53 17.26 -12.16
N LYS A 94 -25.01 18.51 -12.15
CA LYS A 94 -24.36 19.66 -11.50
C LYS A 94 -24.69 19.67 -10.01
N TYR A 95 -23.69 19.90 -9.17
CA TYR A 95 -23.88 19.93 -7.71
C TYR A 95 -24.24 21.31 -7.16
N TYR A 96 -23.96 22.37 -7.93
CA TYR A 96 -24.32 23.74 -7.60
C TYR A 96 -25.20 24.27 -8.74
N GLU A 97 -26.35 24.84 -8.37
CA GLU A 97 -27.19 25.66 -9.25
C GLU A 97 -26.90 27.15 -9.00
#